data_AF-A0A7S0AMF1-F1
#
_entry.id   AF-A0A7S0AMF1-F1
#
_cell.length_a   1.000
_cell.length_b   1.000
_cell.length_c   1.000
_cell.angle_alpha   90.00
_cell.angle_beta   90.00
_cell.angle_gamma   90.00
#
_symmetry.space_group_name_H-M   'P 1'
#
loop_
_entity.id
_entity.type
_entity.pdbx_description
1 polymer ?
#
loop_
_entity_poly.entity_id
_entity_poly.type
_entity_poly.pdbx_seq_one_letter_code
_entity_poly.pdbx_strand_id
1 'polypeptide(L)'
;EFLKSFKLTNIERVEELGLDRGLLAKRTADAFLRQIVETGYFHCDPHPGNLCVDTEGNLVYYDFGMMDELKPNVRSGFRKFCTALFADGPMISDTDLAKNAKMLVDGVEEAGVLARGADRLAVEKLARYFMRSFKDKQLGKQTSNIK
;
A
#
# COMPACT_ATOMS: atom_id res chain seq x y z
N GLU A 1 14.11 -10.09 -23.59
CA GLU A 1 14.51 -9.15 -24.66
C GLU A 1 15.44 -8.09 -24.06
N PHE A 2 16.41 -7.57 -24.81
CA PHE A 2 17.26 -6.48 -24.32
C PHE A 2 16.55 -5.15 -24.53
N LEU A 3 16.26 -4.43 -23.44
CA LEU A 3 15.68 -3.09 -23.48
C LEU A 3 16.75 -2.07 -23.10
N LYS A 4 16.85 -0.98 -23.87
CA LYS A 4 17.76 0.12 -23.49
C LYS A 4 17.14 0.89 -22.33
N SER A 5 17.75 0.78 -21.15
CA SER A 5 17.33 1.54 -19.98
C SER A 5 18.52 1.87 -19.08
N PHE A 6 18.30 2.71 -18.08
CA PHE A 6 19.28 3.09 -17.08
C PHE A 6 18.67 3.02 -15.68
N LYS A 7 19.51 2.97 -14.65
CA LYS A 7 19.03 2.85 -13.26
C LYS A 7 18.08 3.99 -12.92
N LEU A 8 16.93 3.67 -12.33
CA LEU A 8 15.96 4.68 -11.90
C LEU A 8 16.56 5.66 -10.88
N THR A 9 17.59 5.23 -10.14
CA THR A 9 18.33 6.07 -9.18
C THR A 9 19.31 7.05 -9.82
N ASN A 10 19.54 6.98 -11.13
CA ASN A 10 20.39 7.97 -11.81
C ASN A 10 19.59 9.25 -12.06
N ILE A 11 19.46 10.06 -11.00
CA ILE A 11 18.65 11.28 -11.01
C ILE A 11 19.18 12.30 -12.01
N GLU A 12 20.50 12.42 -12.15
CA GLU A 12 21.13 13.30 -13.15
C GLU A 12 20.63 12.95 -14.56
N ARG A 13 20.63 11.66 -14.91
CA ARG A 13 20.16 11.21 -16.23
C ARG A 13 18.65 11.40 -16.43
N VAL A 14 17.86 11.20 -15.37
CA VAL A 14 16.41 11.49 -15.37
C VAL A 14 16.17 12.97 -15.70
N GLU A 15 16.95 13.87 -15.07
CA GLU A 15 16.84 15.32 -15.27
C GLU A 15 17.35 15.76 -16.65
N GLU A 16 18.47 15.21 -17.13
CA GLU A 16 18.99 15.45 -18.49
C GLU A 16 17.98 15.11 -19.58
N LEU A 17 17.22 14.03 -19.38
CA LEU A 17 16.20 13.57 -20.33
C LEU A 17 14.84 14.28 -20.12
N GLY A 18 14.73 15.17 -19.13
CA GLY A 18 13.50 15.90 -18.84
C GLY A 18 12.36 15.02 -18.33
N LEU A 19 12.67 13.85 -17.73
CA LEU A 19 11.66 12.92 -17.22
C LEU A 19 11.08 13.43 -15.90
N ASP A 20 9.75 13.33 -15.76
CA ASP A 20 9.06 13.75 -14.54
C ASP A 20 9.29 12.76 -13.38
N ARG A 21 10.09 13.20 -12.41
CA ARG A 21 10.42 12.44 -11.18
C ARG A 21 9.18 12.06 -10.37
N GLY A 22 8.19 12.96 -10.29
CA GLY A 22 6.93 12.70 -9.59
C GLY A 22 6.11 11.63 -10.29
N LEU A 23 6.03 11.68 -11.62
CA LEU A 23 5.38 10.64 -12.41
C LEU A 23 6.08 9.29 -12.27
N LEU A 24 7.41 9.25 -12.30
CA LEU A 24 8.19 8.01 -12.12
C LEU A 24 8.00 7.40 -10.74
N ALA A 25 8.02 8.23 -9.69
CA ALA A 25 7.73 7.77 -8.33
C ALA A 25 6.31 7.20 -8.22
N LYS A 26 5.32 7.88 -8.81
CA LYS A 26 3.93 7.41 -8.86
C LYS A 26 3.82 6.07 -9.59
N ARG A 27 4.41 5.95 -10.79
CA ARG A 27 4.42 4.69 -11.57
C ARG A 27 5.03 3.55 -10.78
N THR A 28 6.10 3.83 -10.03
CA THR A 28 6.80 2.83 -9.21
C THR A 28 5.90 2.34 -8.09
N ALA A 29 5.28 3.26 -7.35
CA ALA A 29 4.32 2.93 -6.29
C ALA A 29 3.12 2.15 -6.86
N ASP A 30 2.54 2.61 -7.97
CA ASP A 30 1.41 1.96 -8.64
C ASP A 30 1.78 0.53 -9.06
N ALA A 31 2.96 0.32 -9.66
CA ALA A 31 3.42 -1.01 -10.07
C ALA A 31 3.53 -1.99 -8.89
N PHE A 32 4.08 -1.56 -7.76
CA PHE A 32 4.17 -2.39 -6.55
C PHE A 32 2.82 -2.65 -5.91
N LEU A 33 1.95 -1.63 -5.83
CA LEU A 33 0.62 -1.79 -5.28
C LEU A 33 -0.23 -2.75 -6.13
N ARG A 34 -0.12 -2.70 -7.46
CA ARG A 34 -0.79 -3.66 -8.35
C ARG A 34 -0.30 -5.09 -8.14
N GLN A 35 1.01 -5.27 -8.00
CA GLN A 35 1.58 -6.58 -7.68
C GLN A 35 0.95 -7.16 -6.40
N ILE A 36 0.91 -6.39 -5.32
CA ILE A 36 0.41 -6.84 -4.01
C ILE A 36 -1.12 -6.98 -3.99
N VAL A 37 -1.84 -5.95 -4.45
CA VAL A 37 -3.31 -5.82 -4.27
C VAL A 37 -4.10 -6.47 -5.39
N GLU A 38 -3.68 -6.29 -6.65
CA GLU A 38 -4.44 -6.77 -7.81
C GLU A 38 -4.05 -8.20 -8.17
N THR A 39 -2.75 -8.47 -8.34
CA THR A 39 -2.28 -9.77 -8.82
C THR A 39 -2.02 -10.75 -7.68
N GLY A 40 -1.51 -10.28 -6.55
CA GLY A 40 -0.99 -11.11 -5.46
C GLY A 40 0.40 -11.69 -5.73
N TYR A 41 0.98 -11.48 -6.92
CA TYR A 41 2.32 -11.91 -7.28
C TYR A 41 3.25 -10.69 -7.24
N PHE A 42 4.27 -10.74 -6.39
CA PHE A 42 5.04 -9.55 -6.06
C PHE A 42 6.53 -9.82 -5.95
N HIS A 43 7.30 -8.78 -6.25
CA HIS A 43 8.74 -8.77 -6.08
C HIS A 43 9.07 -8.53 -4.60
N CYS A 44 9.74 -9.49 -3.96
CA CYS A 44 10.08 -9.45 -2.54
C CYS A 44 11.23 -8.50 -2.21
N ASP A 45 12.08 -8.20 -3.19
CA ASP A 45 13.17 -7.22 -3.06
C ASP A 45 13.06 -6.09 -4.10
N PRO A 46 12.08 -5.17 -3.97
CA PRO A 46 11.86 -4.09 -4.91
C PRO A 46 12.91 -2.98 -4.83
N HIS A 47 14.16 -3.33 -4.54
CA HIS A 47 15.24 -2.39 -4.36
C HIS A 47 15.52 -1.65 -5.68
N PRO A 48 15.78 -0.33 -5.65
CA PRO A 48 16.10 0.47 -6.84
C PRO A 48 17.22 -0.08 -7.74
N GLY A 49 18.03 -1.03 -7.26
CA GLY A 49 19.01 -1.76 -8.08
C GLY A 49 18.41 -2.60 -9.22
N ASN A 50 17.19 -3.12 -9.04
CA ASN A 50 16.50 -3.99 -10.01
C ASN A 50 15.46 -3.25 -10.86
N LEU A 51 15.24 -1.97 -10.59
CA LEU A 51 14.29 -1.11 -11.28
C LEU A 51 15.03 -0.07 -12.13
N CYS A 52 14.86 -0.17 -13.44
CA CYS A 52 15.39 0.77 -14.41
C CYS A 52 14.27 1.55 -15.09
N VAL A 53 14.66 2.56 -15.85
CA VAL A 53 13.77 3.40 -16.63
C VAL A 53 14.35 3.58 -18.04
N ASP A 54 13.50 3.44 -19.06
CA ASP A 54 13.90 3.74 -20.44
C ASP A 54 13.88 5.25 -20.74
N THR A 55 14.24 5.63 -21.96
CA THR A 55 14.27 7.04 -22.38
C THR A 55 12.89 7.69 -22.50
N GLU A 56 11.80 6.90 -22.42
CA GLU A 56 10.42 7.37 -22.47
C GLU A 56 9.78 7.44 -21.06
N GLY A 57 10.53 7.05 -20.02
CA GLY A 57 10.05 7.04 -18.65
C GLY A 57 9.27 5.77 -18.27
N ASN A 58 9.32 4.71 -19.07
CA ASN A 58 8.70 3.43 -18.71
C ASN A 58 9.59 2.65 -17.73
N LEU A 59 8.97 1.99 -16.76
CA LEU A 59 9.69 1.17 -15.78
C LEU A 59 10.11 -0.16 -16.41
N VAL A 60 11.35 -0.55 -16.16
CA VAL A 60 11.95 -1.79 -16.68
C VAL A 60 12.47 -2.61 -15.51
N TYR A 61 11.94 -3.83 -15.37
CA TYR A 61 12.39 -4.81 -14.39
C TYR A 61 13.34 -5.80 -15.06
N TYR A 62 14.52 -6.02 -14.46
CA TYR A 62 15.51 -6.95 -15.00
C TYR A 62 15.60 -8.27 -14.24
N ASP A 63 15.32 -8.22 -12.94
CA ASP A 63 15.41 -9.37 -12.06
C ASP A 63 14.00 -9.74 -11.56
N PHE A 64 13.73 -11.03 -11.59
CA PHE A 64 12.51 -11.66 -11.08
C PHE A 64 12.87 -12.91 -10.24
N GLY A 65 14.11 -13.01 -9.77
CA GLY A 65 14.61 -14.15 -8.99
C GLY A 65 14.04 -14.21 -7.57
N MET A 66 13.52 -13.10 -7.05
CA MET A 66 12.85 -13.02 -5.75
C MET A 66 11.39 -12.59 -5.92
N MET A 67 10.61 -13.42 -6.59
CA MET A 67 9.15 -13.27 -6.68
C MET A 67 8.46 -14.27 -5.76
N ASP A 68 7.34 -13.86 -5.17
CA ASP A 68 6.50 -14.73 -4.35
C ASP A 68 5.02 -14.39 -4.55
N GLU A 69 4.15 -15.27 -4.09
CA GLU A 69 2.69 -15.14 -4.19
C GLU A 69 2.04 -15.07 -2.82
N LEU A 70 1.18 -14.07 -2.64
CA LEU A 70 0.35 -13.97 -1.44
C LEU A 70 -0.67 -15.11 -1.41
N LYS A 71 -0.70 -15.84 -0.28
CA LYS A 71 -1.75 -16.81 -0.01
C LYS A 71 -3.13 -16.15 -0.16
N PRO A 72 -4.14 -16.87 -0.68
CA PRO A 72 -5.46 -16.29 -0.96
C PRO A 72 -6.10 -15.58 0.26
N ASN A 73 -5.95 -16.14 1.45
CA ASN A 73 -6.46 -15.55 2.70
C ASN A 73 -5.75 -14.24 3.06
N VAL A 74 -4.43 -14.17 2.85
CA VAL A 74 -3.65 -12.93 3.09
C VAL A 74 -4.07 -11.86 2.08
N ARG A 75 -4.21 -12.21 0.80
CA ARG A 75 -4.65 -11.27 -0.25
C ARG A 75 -6.06 -10.72 0.03
N SER A 76 -7.00 -11.60 0.38
CA SER A 76 -8.37 -11.23 0.73
C SER A 76 -8.43 -10.35 1.99
N GLY A 77 -7.71 -10.76 3.05
CA GLY A 77 -7.62 -10.00 4.30
C GLY A 77 -7.00 -8.61 4.11
N PHE A 78 -5.92 -8.51 3.33
CA PHE A 78 -5.28 -7.25 2.99
C PHE A 78 -6.21 -6.33 2.18
N ARG A 79 -6.96 -6.89 1.21
CA ARG A 79 -7.96 -6.10 0.47
C ARG A 79 -9.01 -5.50 1.39
N LYS A 80 -9.56 -6.29 2.32
CA LYS A 80 -10.53 -5.79 3.33
C LYS A 80 -9.93 -4.68 4.20
N PHE A 81 -8.70 -4.87 4.66
CA PHE A 81 -7.95 -3.87 5.41
C PHE A 81 -7.83 -2.55 4.62
N CYS A 82 -7.35 -2.60 3.38
CA CYS A 82 -7.20 -1.42 2.53
C CYS A 82 -8.54 -0.75 2.23
N THR A 83 -9.57 -1.52 1.87
CA THR A 83 -10.91 -0.99 1.63
C THR A 83 -11.45 -0.27 2.87
N ALA A 84 -11.28 -0.84 4.06
CA ALA A 84 -11.76 -0.24 5.30
C ALA A 84 -11.10 1.12 5.56
N LEU A 85 -9.79 1.21 5.32
CA LEU A 85 -9.02 2.41 5.62
C LEU A 85 -9.24 3.53 4.60
N PHE A 86 -9.34 3.19 3.31
CA PHE A 86 -9.27 4.16 2.22
C PHE A 86 -10.61 4.43 1.51
N ALA A 87 -11.61 3.57 1.64
CA ALA A 87 -12.94 3.83 1.07
C ALA A 87 -13.61 5.07 1.71
N ASP A 88 -14.61 5.60 1.00
CA ASP A 88 -15.53 6.67 1.44
C ASP A 88 -14.89 8.03 1.73
N GLY A 89 -13.61 8.20 1.36
CA GLY A 89 -12.89 9.46 1.57
C GLY A 89 -12.71 9.80 3.06
N PRO A 90 -12.27 11.02 3.38
CA PRO A 90 -11.97 11.41 4.75
C PRO A 90 -13.21 11.77 5.59
N MET A 91 -14.33 12.14 4.94
CA MET A 91 -15.60 12.47 5.61
C MET A 91 -16.48 11.22 5.72
N ILE A 92 -16.54 10.65 6.92
CA ILE A 92 -17.26 9.39 7.18
C ILE A 92 -18.11 9.49 8.45
N SER A 93 -19.32 8.93 8.39
CA SER A 93 -20.22 8.85 9.55
C SER A 93 -19.65 7.95 10.64
N ASP A 94 -20.04 8.17 11.90
CA ASP A 94 -19.62 7.30 13.02
C ASP A 94 -20.05 5.85 12.82
N THR A 95 -21.22 5.65 12.21
CA THR A 95 -21.78 4.33 11.89
C THR A 95 -20.96 3.62 10.82
N ASP A 96 -20.52 4.32 9.78
CA ASP A 96 -19.73 3.70 8.72
C ASP A 96 -18.28 3.51 9.13
N LEU A 97 -17.74 4.41 9.96
CA LEU A 97 -16.44 4.18 10.60
C LEU A 97 -16.46 2.92 11.48
N ALA A 98 -17.57 2.66 12.19
CA ALA A 98 -17.76 1.45 12.97
C ALA A 98 -17.72 0.18 12.10
N LYS A 99 -18.45 0.20 10.97
CA LYS A 99 -18.47 -0.91 10.01
C LYS A 99 -17.09 -1.14 9.41
N ASN A 100 -16.40 -0.07 9.02
CA ASN A 100 -15.08 -0.16 8.42
C ASN A 100 -14.05 -0.66 9.44
N ALA A 101 -14.12 -0.24 10.71
CA ALA A 101 -13.27 -0.78 11.78
C ALA A 101 -13.48 -2.29 11.97
N LYS A 102 -14.74 -2.76 11.95
CA LYS A 102 -15.02 -4.20 11.98
C LYS A 102 -14.44 -4.92 10.76
N MET A 103 -14.63 -4.37 9.55
CA MET A 103 -14.07 -4.93 8.32
C MET A 103 -12.55 -4.97 8.32
N LEU A 104 -11.90 -3.98 8.92
CA LEU A 104 -10.46 -3.95 9.12
C LEU A 104 -10.02 -5.13 9.98
N VAL A 105 -10.65 -5.34 11.14
CA VAL A 105 -10.34 -6.47 12.03
C VAL A 105 -10.65 -7.82 11.37
N ASP A 106 -11.76 -7.93 10.65
CA ASP A 106 -12.09 -9.10 9.83
C ASP A 106 -10.94 -9.42 8.84
N GLY A 107 -10.37 -8.38 8.20
CA GLY A 107 -9.25 -8.54 7.28
C GLY A 107 -7.94 -8.99 7.96
N VAL A 108 -7.61 -8.40 9.11
CA VAL A 108 -6.40 -8.75 9.90
C VAL A 108 -6.49 -10.18 10.42
N GLU A 109 -7.67 -10.62 10.87
CA GLU A 109 -7.91 -11.99 11.31
C GLU A 109 -7.82 -13.00 10.15
N GLU A 110 -8.45 -12.72 9.02
CA GLU A 110 -8.40 -13.59 7.83
C GLU A 110 -6.98 -13.74 7.27
N ALA A 111 -6.18 -12.67 7.31
CA ALA A 111 -4.77 -12.71 6.96
C ALA A 111 -3.91 -13.52 7.94
N GLY A 112 -4.47 -13.93 9.08
CA GLY A 112 -3.75 -14.68 10.13
C GLY A 112 -2.83 -13.81 10.98
N VAL A 113 -3.00 -12.49 10.94
CA VAL A 113 -2.18 -11.53 11.70
C VAL A 113 -2.67 -11.41 13.15
N LEU A 114 -3.98 -11.54 13.37
CA LEU A 114 -4.56 -11.50 14.71
C LEU A 114 -4.27 -12.80 15.48
N ALA A 115 -3.69 -12.68 16.67
CA ALA A 115 -3.39 -13.83 17.53
C ALA A 115 -4.67 -14.55 17.98
N ARG A 116 -4.59 -15.88 18.09
CA ARG A 116 -5.70 -16.69 18.63
C ARG A 116 -5.97 -16.27 20.08
N GLY A 117 -7.22 -15.99 20.41
CA GLY A 117 -7.64 -15.56 21.75
C GLY A 117 -7.47 -14.06 22.02
N ALA A 118 -7.13 -13.25 21.02
CA ALA A 118 -7.16 -11.80 21.16
C ALA A 118 -8.58 -11.30 21.51
N ASP A 119 -8.67 -10.30 22.39
CA ASP A 119 -9.94 -9.61 22.65
C ASP A 119 -10.33 -8.79 21.42
N ARG A 120 -11.19 -9.39 20.61
CA ARG A 120 -11.67 -8.82 19.37
C ARG A 120 -12.37 -7.47 19.59
N LEU A 121 -13.14 -7.32 20.66
CA LEU A 121 -13.86 -6.08 20.93
C LEU A 121 -12.88 -4.94 21.25
N ALA A 122 -11.83 -5.24 22.01
CA ALA A 122 -10.75 -4.28 22.26
C ALA A 122 -10.03 -3.88 20.96
N VAL A 123 -9.73 -4.86 20.09
CA VAL A 123 -9.08 -4.60 18.80
C VAL A 123 -9.96 -3.75 17.88
N GLU A 124 -11.27 -4.02 17.79
CA GLU A 124 -12.20 -3.23 16.98
C GLU A 124 -12.33 -1.79 17.48
N LYS A 125 -12.34 -1.57 18.81
CA LYS A 125 -12.31 -0.21 19.40
C LYS A 125 -11.04 0.53 19.03
N LEU A 126 -9.89 -0.15 19.13
CA LEU A 126 -8.59 0.42 18.78
C LEU A 126 -8.50 0.74 17.27
N ALA A 127 -8.97 -0.17 16.42
CA ALA A 127 -9.06 0.04 14.98
C ALA A 127 -9.91 1.29 14.67
N ARG A 128 -11.09 1.42 15.28
CA ARG A 128 -11.94 2.60 15.10
C ARG A 128 -11.23 3.89 15.51
N TYR A 129 -10.51 3.89 16.63
CA TYR A 129 -9.75 5.04 17.09
C TYR A 129 -8.67 5.45 16.07
N PHE A 130 -7.84 4.51 15.63
CA PHE A 130 -6.79 4.79 14.64
C PHE A 130 -7.36 5.24 13.31
N MET A 131 -8.45 4.63 12.85
CA MET A 131 -9.12 5.04 11.62
C MET A 131 -9.68 6.45 11.72
N ARG A 132 -10.29 6.82 12.86
CA ARG A 132 -10.72 8.21 13.09
C ARG A 132 -9.54 9.18 13.00
N SER A 133 -8.45 8.88 13.73
CA SER A 133 -7.24 9.71 13.71
C SER A 133 -6.66 9.86 12.31
N PHE A 134 -6.63 8.77 11.54
CA PHE A 134 -6.17 8.76 10.16
C PHE A 134 -7.02 9.68 9.27
N LYS A 135 -8.36 9.53 9.32
CA LYS A 135 -9.31 10.33 8.54
C LYS A 135 -9.26 11.80 8.94
N ASP A 136 -9.15 12.11 10.22
CA ASP A 136 -9.04 13.49 10.73
C ASP A 136 -7.73 14.17 10.27
N LYS A 137 -6.61 13.44 10.24
CA LYS A 137 -5.35 13.96 9.67
C LYS A 137 -5.48 14.28 8.19
N GLN A 138 -6.22 13.48 7.42
CA GLN A 138 -6.50 13.78 6.00
C GLN A 138 -7.33 15.06 5.82
N LEU A 139 -8.12 15.45 6.83
CA LEU A 139 -8.86 16.72 6.86
C LEU A 139 -8.03 17.88 7.44
N GLY A 140 -6.75 17.66 7.77
CA GLY A 140 -5.91 18.67 8.42
C GLY A 140 -6.29 18.97 9.88
N LYS A 141 -7.12 18.14 10.52
CA LYS A 141 -7.46 18.30 11.93
C LYS A 141 -6.32 17.76 12.80
N GLN A 142 -5.88 18.53 13.79
CA GLN A 142 -4.95 18.01 14.78
C GLN A 142 -5.65 16.97 15.65
N THR A 143 -5.06 15.78 15.76
CA THR A 143 -5.55 14.76 16.69
C THR A 143 -5.16 15.20 18.09
N SER A 144 -6.14 15.41 18.98
CA SER A 144 -5.87 15.68 20.39
C SER A 144 -5.12 14.51 21.00
N ASN A 145 -3.90 14.78 21.49
CA ASN A 145 -3.10 13.81 22.24
C ASN A 145 -3.93 13.30 23.43
N ILE A 146 -4.00 11.99 23.57
CA ILE A 146 -4.49 11.34 24.79
C ILE A 146 -3.53 11.72 25.91
N LYS A 147 -4.03 12.40 26.95
CA LYS A 147 -3.44 12.38 28.28
C LYS A 147 -3.96 11.17 29.04
#